data_AF-A0A4R2R874-F1
#
_entry.id   AF-A0A4R2R874-F1
#
_cell.length_a   1.000
_cell.length_b   1.000
_cell.length_c   1.000
_cell.angle_alpha   90.00
_cell.angle_beta   90.00
_cell.angle_gamma   90.00
#
_symmetry.space_group_name_H-M   'P 1'
#
loop_
_entity.id
_entity.type
_entity.pdbx_description
1 polymer ?
#
loop_
_entity_poly.entity_id
_entity_poly.type
_entity_poly.pdbx_seq_one_letter_code
_entity_poly.pdbx_strand_id
1 'polypeptide(L)'
;MRRHVSACILLMHASMALAPQQSHATPPIASDENFLLLTLCDAGLLAVKPRSGLPLELRGPTRLIVDQPWVQSCAGLDDAYRATGLPYGDSVAILRGIDRFVRHRLRYRPDAAGQDDWSSLARELLLGDDIVEGDCDDFALTAISLAICAGVAPGQLDFALVQSRPGTLSVHGMDHAIGIYTSSTGRRWIIGDTFGPMRPVDEETRIVMWFDMEELLMPAPLWRTMLSRAELD
;
A
#
# COMPACT_ATOMS: atom_id res chain seq x y z
N MET A 1 15.89 26.01 34.84
CA MET A 1 17.37 26.08 34.81
C MET A 1 17.85 25.45 33.51
N ARG A 2 18.36 26.27 32.57
CA ARG A 2 19.71 26.20 31.94
C ARG A 2 19.97 24.88 31.18
N ARG A 3 19.79 24.85 29.84
CA ARG A 3 20.74 25.23 28.75
C ARG A 3 22.04 24.42 28.74
N HIS A 4 22.28 23.64 27.67
CA HIS A 4 23.30 23.90 26.62
C HIS A 4 23.25 22.75 25.56
N VAL A 5 22.96 23.04 24.28
CA VAL A 5 23.85 23.49 23.17
C VAL A 5 24.73 22.37 22.62
N SER A 6 24.52 22.01 21.35
CA SER A 6 25.61 22.05 20.37
C SER A 6 25.07 22.25 18.95
N ALA A 7 25.41 23.39 18.38
CA ALA A 7 25.31 23.72 16.97
C ALA A 7 26.65 23.41 16.31
N CYS A 8 26.63 22.94 15.07
CA CYS A 8 27.75 23.08 14.15
C CYS A 8 27.23 23.81 12.89
N ILE A 9 27.75 25.03 12.71
CA ILE A 9 27.66 25.86 11.51
C ILE A 9 29.07 25.92 10.93
N LEU A 10 29.21 25.80 9.61
CA LEU A 10 29.95 26.71 8.69
C LEU A 10 30.15 25.99 7.32
N LEU A 11 29.57 26.51 6.22
CA LEU A 11 30.15 27.48 5.24
C LEU A 11 31.27 26.82 4.38
N MET A 12 31.42 26.96 3.06
CA MET A 12 31.03 27.92 2.01
C MET A 12 31.56 27.26 0.69
N HIS A 13 31.00 27.40 -0.52
CA HIS A 13 31.18 28.53 -1.45
C HIS A 13 30.48 28.23 -2.78
N ALA A 14 30.02 29.29 -3.44
CA ALA A 14 29.40 29.34 -4.75
C ALA A 14 30.44 29.51 -5.89
N SER A 15 30.09 29.15 -7.13
CA SER A 15 30.27 30.02 -8.30
C SER A 15 29.60 29.48 -9.57
N MET A 16 29.14 30.45 -10.36
CA MET A 16 28.52 30.45 -11.69
C MET A 16 29.46 29.81 -12.75
N ALA A 17 29.13 29.49 -14.01
CA ALA A 17 28.29 30.17 -15.01
C ALA A 17 28.22 29.36 -16.34
N LEU A 18 27.28 29.79 -17.21
CA LEU A 18 27.32 29.82 -18.70
C LEU A 18 26.96 28.55 -19.53
N ALA A 19 25.81 28.66 -20.22
CA ALA A 19 25.53 28.07 -21.55
C ALA A 19 26.02 29.04 -22.66
N PRO A 20 26.13 28.70 -23.98
CA PRO A 20 24.95 28.42 -24.84
C PRO A 20 25.15 27.59 -26.16
N GLN A 21 24.04 27.44 -26.92
CA GLN A 21 23.85 27.28 -28.40
C GLN A 21 23.99 25.89 -29.09
N GLN A 22 22.88 25.31 -29.63
CA GLN A 22 22.33 25.33 -31.03
C GLN A 22 23.01 24.28 -31.97
N SER A 23 22.41 23.49 -32.88
CA SER A 23 21.10 23.48 -33.58
C SER A 23 20.88 22.17 -34.40
N HIS A 24 19.62 21.93 -34.80
CA HIS A 24 19.06 21.22 -35.99
C HIS A 24 19.42 19.76 -36.34
N ALA A 25 18.40 18.87 -36.36
CA ALA A 25 17.80 18.26 -37.57
C ALA A 25 16.78 17.13 -37.23
N THR A 26 15.68 17.06 -37.97
CA THR A 26 14.69 15.96 -38.05
C THR A 26 14.29 15.80 -39.53
N PRO A 27 13.59 14.71 -39.96
CA PRO A 27 13.61 13.28 -39.61
C PRO A 27 13.90 12.45 -40.92
N PRO A 28 13.60 11.11 -41.13
CA PRO A 28 12.27 10.46 -40.95
C PRO A 28 12.23 8.91 -40.65
N ILE A 29 11.00 8.43 -40.41
CA ILE A 29 10.38 7.09 -40.62
C ILE A 29 10.59 5.93 -39.61
N ALA A 30 9.51 5.69 -38.84
CA ALA A 30 8.78 4.45 -38.48
C ALA A 30 9.50 3.10 -38.25
N SER A 31 9.20 2.47 -37.11
CA SER A 31 8.42 1.22 -37.04
C SER A 31 8.12 0.82 -35.59
N ASP A 32 6.87 0.42 -35.37
CA ASP A 32 6.34 -0.55 -34.40
C ASP A 32 7.17 -0.87 -33.14
N GLU A 33 6.69 -0.44 -31.96
CA GLU A 33 6.70 -1.30 -30.77
C GLU A 33 5.44 -1.10 -29.93
N ASN A 34 4.86 -2.23 -29.54
CA ASN A 34 3.64 -2.41 -28.78
C ASN A 34 3.70 -1.70 -27.42
N PHE A 35 2.97 -0.59 -27.26
CA PHE A 35 2.56 -0.13 -25.94
C PHE A 35 1.26 -0.87 -25.57
N LEU A 36 1.40 -1.88 -24.70
CA LEU A 36 0.29 -2.44 -23.93
C LEU A 36 -0.17 -1.36 -22.95
N LEU A 37 -1.07 -0.51 -23.46
CA LEU A 37 -1.90 0.40 -22.70
C LEU A 37 -2.84 -0.47 -21.85
N LEU A 38 -2.55 -0.62 -20.56
CA LEU A 38 -3.49 -1.22 -19.62
C LEU A 38 -4.58 -0.18 -19.32
N THR A 39 -5.62 -0.33 -20.12
CA THR A 39 -6.89 0.38 -20.08
C THR A 39 -7.58 0.17 -18.73
N LEU A 40 -7.79 1.30 -18.04
CA LEU A 40 -8.92 1.69 -17.20
C LEU A 40 -9.39 0.70 -16.11
N CYS A 41 -9.20 1.14 -14.86
CA CYS A 41 -10.20 1.00 -13.80
C CYS A 41 -11.50 1.70 -14.24
N ASP A 42 -12.26 1.07 -15.13
CA ASP A 42 -13.63 1.47 -15.48
C ASP A 42 -14.60 0.83 -14.47
N ALA A 43 -14.75 1.47 -13.32
CA ALA A 43 -16.06 1.56 -12.69
C ALA A 43 -16.56 2.98 -13.00
N GLY A 44 -17.53 3.06 -13.92
CA GLY A 44 -17.93 4.29 -14.58
C GLY A 44 -18.31 5.42 -13.63
N LEU A 45 -17.77 6.61 -13.92
CA LEU A 45 -18.52 7.84 -13.74
C LEU A 45 -18.33 8.69 -14.98
N LEU A 46 -19.39 8.79 -15.77
CA LEU A 46 -19.59 9.91 -16.68
C LEU A 46 -19.21 11.20 -15.93
N ALA A 47 -18.36 12.01 -16.54
CA ALA A 47 -17.99 13.32 -16.05
C ALA A 47 -19.24 14.20 -15.86
N VAL A 48 -19.83 14.14 -14.66
CA VAL A 48 -20.78 15.14 -14.20
C VAL A 48 -19.95 16.28 -13.62
N LYS A 49 -19.90 17.36 -14.38
CA LYS A 49 -19.44 18.68 -13.93
C LYS A 49 -20.03 18.95 -12.53
N PRO A 50 -19.22 19.16 -11.47
CA PRO A 50 -19.79 19.37 -10.15
C PRO A 50 -20.60 20.66 -10.16
N ARG A 51 -21.93 20.52 -10.02
CA ARG A 51 -22.75 21.59 -9.48
C ARG A 51 -22.39 21.69 -8.01
N SER A 52 -21.92 22.86 -7.63
CA SER A 52 -21.66 23.29 -6.26
C SER A 52 -22.64 22.72 -5.23
N GLY A 53 -22.11 22.05 -4.20
CA GLY A 53 -22.79 21.92 -2.90
C GLY A 53 -23.34 20.54 -2.52
N LEU A 54 -22.71 19.42 -2.92
CA LEU A 54 -23.00 18.13 -2.29
C LEU A 54 -21.91 17.78 -1.25
N PRO A 55 -22.30 17.25 -0.07
CA PRO A 55 -21.37 16.80 0.97
C PRO A 55 -20.48 15.65 0.49
N LEU A 56 -19.40 15.46 1.21
CA LEU A 56 -18.18 14.82 0.75
C LEU A 56 -18.23 13.32 1.08
N GLU A 57 -18.78 12.47 0.21
CA GLU A 57 -18.75 11.01 0.45
C GLU A 57 -17.31 10.47 0.35
N LEU A 58 -16.66 10.36 1.50
CA LEU A 58 -15.47 9.55 1.73
C LEU A 58 -15.90 8.08 1.62
N ARG A 59 -15.75 7.48 0.44
CA ARG A 59 -16.05 6.06 0.23
C ARG A 59 -14.93 5.24 0.87
N GLY A 60 -15.11 4.90 2.14
CA GLY A 60 -14.39 3.78 2.75
C GLY A 60 -14.85 2.45 2.14
N PRO A 61 -14.27 1.32 2.57
CA PRO A 61 -14.65 0.01 2.08
C PRO A 61 -16.14 -0.21 2.23
N THR A 62 -16.76 -0.78 1.19
CA THR A 62 -18.15 -1.23 1.25
C THR A 62 -18.30 -2.32 2.31
N ARG A 63 -17.24 -3.12 2.50
CA ARG A 63 -17.12 -4.07 3.60
C ARG A 63 -15.66 -4.25 4.00
N LEU A 64 -15.33 -4.00 5.27
CA LEU A 64 -14.02 -4.39 5.80
C LEU A 64 -14.13 -5.76 6.47
N ILE A 65 -13.45 -6.76 5.90
CA ILE A 65 -13.38 -8.14 6.41
C ILE A 65 -12.06 -8.35 7.19
N VAL A 66 -11.66 -7.38 8.02
CA VAL A 66 -10.51 -7.53 8.94
C VAL A 66 -10.88 -8.20 10.27
N ASP A 67 -12.16 -8.49 10.50
CA ASP A 67 -12.64 -9.29 11.64
C ASP A 67 -12.28 -10.79 11.50
N GLN A 68 -11.47 -11.16 10.50
CA GLN A 68 -10.93 -12.49 10.36
C GLN A 68 -9.85 -12.73 11.44
N PRO A 69 -9.94 -13.82 12.23
CA PRO A 69 -8.99 -14.10 13.32
C PRO A 69 -7.53 -14.16 12.86
N TRP A 70 -7.30 -14.44 11.57
CA TRP A 70 -5.98 -14.56 10.98
C TRP A 70 -5.34 -13.25 10.51
N VAL A 71 -6.09 -12.14 10.51
CA VAL A 71 -5.52 -10.79 10.38
C VAL A 71 -4.91 -10.34 11.71
N GLN A 72 -5.35 -10.95 12.82
CA GLN A 72 -4.92 -10.65 14.20
C GLN A 72 -3.83 -11.58 14.73
N SER A 73 -3.71 -12.78 14.17
CA SER A 73 -2.81 -13.83 14.64
C SER A 73 -2.61 -14.87 13.54
N CYS A 74 -1.73 -15.85 13.71
CA CYS A 74 -1.72 -17.01 12.80
C CYS A 74 -2.74 -18.10 13.18
N ALA A 75 -3.60 -17.85 14.17
CA ALA A 75 -4.42 -18.89 14.77
C ALA A 75 -5.32 -19.56 13.71
N GLY A 76 -5.15 -20.88 13.56
CA GLY A 76 -5.88 -21.68 12.58
C GLY A 76 -5.25 -21.71 11.18
N LEU A 77 -4.16 -20.99 10.96
CA LEU A 77 -3.30 -21.05 9.77
C LEU A 77 -1.89 -21.56 10.06
N ASP A 78 -1.51 -21.76 11.33
CA ASP A 78 -0.16 -22.16 11.74
C ASP A 78 0.39 -23.37 10.98
N ASP A 79 -0.40 -24.45 10.90
CA ASP A 79 0.01 -25.69 10.22
C ASP A 79 0.11 -25.50 8.71
N ALA A 80 -0.81 -24.73 8.12
CA ALA A 80 -0.81 -24.43 6.70
C ALA A 80 0.40 -23.55 6.32
N TYR A 81 0.69 -22.53 7.13
CA TYR A 81 1.89 -21.71 6.98
C TYR A 81 3.15 -22.55 7.06
N ARG A 82 3.27 -23.42 8.08
CA ARG A 82 4.40 -24.35 8.22
C ARG A 82 4.57 -25.25 6.99
N ALA A 83 3.46 -25.74 6.44
CA ALA A 83 3.46 -26.62 5.26
C ALA A 83 3.99 -25.93 3.99
N THR A 84 3.91 -24.60 3.89
CA THR A 84 4.50 -23.85 2.75
C THR A 84 6.02 -23.89 2.72
N GLY A 85 6.67 -24.16 3.87
CA GLY A 85 8.13 -24.04 4.01
C GLY A 85 8.65 -22.60 4.04
N LEU A 86 7.76 -21.59 4.13
CA LEU A 86 8.17 -20.21 4.35
C LEU A 86 8.87 -20.05 5.72
N PRO A 87 9.93 -19.22 5.80
CA PRO A 87 10.69 -19.04 7.03
C PRO A 87 9.95 -18.17 8.05
N TYR A 88 10.19 -18.44 9.34
CA TYR A 88 9.71 -17.63 10.47
C TYR A 88 10.73 -16.58 10.89
N GLY A 89 10.24 -15.50 11.50
CA GLY A 89 10.98 -14.35 12.01
C GLY A 89 10.53 -13.05 11.34
N ASP A 90 11.21 -11.95 11.70
CA ASP A 90 10.86 -10.61 11.25
C ASP A 90 11.91 -9.99 10.33
N SER A 91 12.91 -10.73 9.84
CA SER A 91 13.94 -10.13 8.99
C SER A 91 13.40 -9.65 7.64
N VAL A 92 13.99 -8.59 7.07
CA VAL A 92 13.66 -8.09 5.71
C VAL A 92 13.72 -9.19 4.65
N ALA A 93 14.61 -10.17 4.81
CA ALA A 93 14.72 -11.30 3.87
C ALA A 93 13.48 -12.21 3.93
N ILE A 94 12.94 -12.45 5.13
CA ILE A 94 11.72 -13.23 5.34
C ILE A 94 10.53 -12.51 4.71
N LEU A 95 10.36 -11.22 5.02
CA LEU A 95 9.27 -10.40 4.46
C LEU A 95 9.33 -10.33 2.94
N ARG A 96 10.52 -10.27 2.35
CA ARG A 96 10.68 -10.34 0.88
C ARG A 96 10.28 -11.70 0.30
N GLY A 97 10.49 -12.78 1.05
CA GLY A 97 10.01 -14.12 0.68
C GLY A 97 8.49 -14.20 0.69
N ILE A 98 7.86 -13.63 1.72
CA ILE A 98 6.40 -13.54 1.86
C ILE A 98 5.79 -12.70 0.74
N ASP A 99 6.32 -11.49 0.50
CA ASP A 99 5.86 -10.61 -0.58
C ASP A 99 5.92 -11.30 -1.95
N ARG A 100 7.01 -12.03 -2.21
CA ARG A 100 7.14 -12.85 -3.42
C ARG A 100 6.10 -13.97 -3.49
N PHE A 101 5.86 -14.66 -2.38
CA PHE A 101 4.86 -15.72 -2.31
C PHE A 101 3.46 -15.19 -2.63
N VAL A 102 3.06 -14.08 -2.00
CA VAL A 102 1.80 -13.37 -2.26
C VAL A 102 1.69 -13.01 -3.74
N ARG A 103 2.69 -12.31 -4.30
CA ARG A 103 2.69 -11.90 -5.72
C ARG A 103 2.68 -13.07 -6.71
N HIS A 104 3.11 -14.26 -6.30
CA HIS A 104 3.08 -15.45 -7.15
C HIS A 104 1.73 -16.16 -7.12
N ARG A 105 1.02 -16.06 -6.00
CA ARG A 105 -0.24 -16.77 -5.75
C ARG A 105 -1.48 -15.88 -5.91
N LEU A 106 -1.34 -14.56 -5.85
CA LEU A 106 -2.42 -13.62 -6.13
C LEU A 106 -2.25 -13.03 -7.52
N ARG A 107 -3.37 -12.88 -8.21
CA ARG A 107 -3.48 -12.13 -9.45
C ARG A 107 -4.36 -10.92 -9.23
N TYR A 108 -3.87 -9.76 -9.66
CA TYR A 108 -4.64 -8.54 -9.59
C TYR A 108 -5.94 -8.66 -10.40
N ARG A 109 -7.06 -8.38 -9.74
CA ARG A 109 -8.37 -8.21 -10.36
C ARG A 109 -9.13 -7.17 -9.53
N PRO A 110 -9.56 -6.05 -10.13
CA PRO A 110 -10.32 -5.05 -9.39
C PRO A 110 -11.67 -5.63 -8.98
N ASP A 111 -12.20 -5.12 -7.87
CA ASP A 111 -13.54 -5.43 -7.42
C ASP A 111 -14.62 -5.06 -8.44
N ALA A 112 -15.78 -5.72 -8.30
CA ALA A 112 -16.94 -5.40 -9.11
C ALA A 112 -17.37 -3.94 -8.87
N ALA A 113 -17.82 -3.26 -9.91
CA ALA A 113 -18.19 -1.85 -9.80
C ALA A 113 -19.20 -1.58 -8.66
N GLY A 114 -18.81 -0.71 -7.73
CA GLY A 114 -19.61 -0.38 -6.54
C GLY A 114 -19.45 -1.34 -5.37
N GLN A 115 -18.46 -2.24 -5.42
CA GLN A 115 -17.97 -3.05 -4.30
C GLN A 115 -16.51 -2.65 -4.04
N ASP A 116 -16.13 -2.74 -2.76
CA ASP A 116 -14.79 -2.45 -2.26
C ASP A 116 -14.67 -3.23 -0.94
N ASP A 117 -14.36 -4.53 -1.08
CA ASP A 117 -14.43 -5.53 -0.03
C ASP A 117 -13.01 -5.87 0.46
N TRP A 118 -12.58 -5.20 1.52
CA TRP A 118 -11.21 -5.32 1.98
C TRP A 118 -10.97 -6.56 2.81
N SER A 119 -10.15 -7.50 2.32
CA SER A 119 -10.00 -8.81 2.94
C SER A 119 -8.57 -9.33 2.95
N SER A 120 -8.27 -10.31 3.81
CA SER A 120 -7.02 -11.07 3.73
C SER A 120 -7.29 -12.43 3.11
N LEU A 121 -6.62 -12.71 2.00
CA LEU A 121 -6.70 -13.97 1.26
C LEU A 121 -5.65 -14.99 1.75
N ALA A 122 -5.07 -14.77 2.93
CA ALA A 122 -4.01 -15.61 3.48
C ALA A 122 -4.46 -17.08 3.65
N ARG A 123 -5.71 -17.30 4.06
CA ARG A 123 -6.25 -18.66 4.23
C ARG A 123 -6.29 -19.39 2.89
N GLU A 124 -6.84 -18.74 1.87
CA GLU A 124 -6.99 -19.25 0.50
C GLU A 124 -5.62 -19.57 -0.10
N LEU A 125 -4.63 -18.70 0.15
CA LEU A 125 -3.27 -18.89 -0.33
C LEU A 125 -2.53 -20.04 0.32
N LEU A 126 -2.72 -20.23 1.62
CA LEU A 126 -2.04 -21.26 2.39
C LEU A 126 -2.68 -22.64 2.20
N LEU A 127 -4.00 -22.70 2.05
CA LEU A 127 -4.76 -23.95 1.94
C LEU A 127 -5.04 -24.38 0.50
N GLY A 128 -5.04 -23.45 -0.44
CA GLY A 128 -5.32 -23.71 -1.85
C GLY A 128 -4.06 -23.97 -2.68
N ASP A 129 -4.25 -24.64 -3.82
CA ASP A 129 -3.22 -24.81 -4.84
C ASP A 129 -3.37 -23.80 -6.00
N ASP A 130 -4.50 -23.10 -6.04
CA ASP A 130 -4.85 -22.20 -7.13
C ASP A 130 -4.28 -20.78 -6.95
N ILE A 131 -4.27 -20.04 -8.06
CA ILE A 131 -4.10 -18.58 -8.05
C ILE A 131 -5.41 -17.96 -7.60
N VAL A 132 -5.33 -17.08 -6.60
CA VAL A 132 -6.48 -16.34 -6.08
C VAL A 132 -6.50 -14.94 -6.70
N GLU A 133 -7.68 -14.39 -6.89
CA GLU A 133 -7.86 -13.04 -7.43
C GLU A 133 -8.21 -12.07 -6.30
N GLY A 134 -7.67 -10.86 -6.37
CA GLY A 134 -7.93 -9.78 -5.42
C GLY A 134 -7.27 -8.49 -5.91
N ASP A 135 -7.58 -7.35 -5.28
CA ASP A 135 -7.07 -6.04 -5.69
C ASP A 135 -6.00 -5.48 -4.73
N CYS A 136 -5.88 -4.16 -4.59
CA CYS A 136 -4.75 -3.55 -3.87
C CYS A 136 -4.76 -3.80 -2.36
N ASP A 137 -5.91 -3.72 -1.71
CA ASP A 137 -5.99 -3.93 -0.27
C ASP A 137 -5.92 -5.43 0.07
N ASP A 138 -6.46 -6.30 -0.78
CA ASP A 138 -6.31 -7.75 -0.62
C ASP A 138 -4.84 -8.17 -0.60
N PHE A 139 -4.03 -7.65 -1.54
CA PHE A 139 -2.59 -7.92 -1.56
C PHE A 139 -1.91 -7.42 -0.28
N ALA A 140 -2.22 -6.20 0.16
CA ALA A 140 -1.65 -5.59 1.35
C ALA A 140 -2.00 -6.37 2.62
N LEU A 141 -3.28 -6.61 2.86
CA LEU A 141 -3.79 -7.32 4.04
C LEU A 141 -3.33 -8.79 4.06
N THR A 142 -3.24 -9.43 2.90
CA THR A 142 -2.69 -10.78 2.78
C THR A 142 -1.21 -10.83 3.16
N ALA A 143 -0.39 -9.89 2.66
CA ALA A 143 1.02 -9.82 3.02
C ALA A 143 1.23 -9.54 4.52
N ILE A 144 0.43 -8.63 5.10
CA ILE A 144 0.43 -8.35 6.54
C ILE A 144 0.08 -9.61 7.34
N SER A 145 -0.99 -10.32 6.95
CA SER A 145 -1.44 -11.52 7.68
C SER A 145 -0.39 -12.64 7.63
N LEU A 146 0.25 -12.84 6.49
CA LEU A 146 1.35 -13.81 6.37
C LEU A 146 2.62 -13.36 7.12
N ALA A 147 2.87 -12.06 7.25
CA ALA A 147 3.93 -11.54 8.11
C ALA A 147 3.66 -11.81 9.60
N ILE A 148 2.42 -11.64 10.05
CA ILE A 148 2.01 -12.02 11.41
C ILE A 148 2.21 -13.53 11.61
N CYS A 149 1.85 -14.36 10.62
CA CYS A 149 2.13 -15.79 10.65
C CYS A 149 3.62 -16.14 10.72
N ALA A 150 4.48 -15.33 10.10
CA ALA A 150 5.92 -15.48 10.22
C ALA A 150 6.43 -15.13 11.63
N GLY A 151 5.63 -14.44 12.45
CA GLY A 151 6.01 -13.99 13.79
C GLY A 151 6.42 -12.52 13.86
N VAL A 152 6.08 -11.71 12.86
CA VAL A 152 6.22 -10.25 12.96
C VAL A 152 5.19 -9.72 13.95
N ALA A 153 5.62 -8.86 14.88
CA ALA A 153 4.71 -8.27 15.84
C ALA A 153 3.73 -7.30 15.14
N PRO A 154 2.43 -7.26 15.52
CA PRO A 154 1.47 -6.33 14.93
C PRO A 154 1.92 -4.86 14.96
N GLY A 155 2.54 -4.38 16.05
CA GLY A 155 3.07 -3.00 16.12
C GLY A 155 4.27 -2.70 15.22
N GLN A 156 4.73 -3.68 14.43
CA GLN A 156 5.70 -3.48 13.34
C GLN A 156 5.02 -3.45 11.96
N LEU A 157 3.70 -3.58 11.89
CA LEU A 157 2.95 -3.68 10.66
C LEU A 157 1.91 -2.57 10.63
N ASP A 158 1.74 -2.00 9.45
CA ASP A 158 0.74 -0.97 9.21
C ASP A 158 0.05 -1.24 7.88
N PHE A 159 -1.19 -0.82 7.77
CA PHE A 159 -1.91 -0.71 6.51
C PHE A 159 -1.98 0.77 6.14
N ALA A 160 -1.75 1.11 4.88
CA ALA A 160 -1.74 2.50 4.44
C ALA A 160 -2.46 2.68 3.11
N LEU A 161 -3.16 3.80 3.02
CA LEU A 161 -3.76 4.25 1.78
C LEU A 161 -2.93 5.39 1.21
N VAL A 162 -2.62 5.27 -0.08
CA VAL A 162 -1.67 6.12 -0.76
C VAL A 162 -2.29 6.72 -2.02
N GLN A 163 -1.66 7.79 -2.48
CA GLN A 163 -1.95 8.41 -3.75
C GLN A 163 -0.88 7.97 -4.76
N SER A 164 -1.27 7.12 -5.70
CA SER A 164 -0.38 6.54 -6.73
C SER A 164 0.11 7.58 -7.74
N ARG A 165 -0.71 8.61 -8.00
CA ARG A 165 -0.43 9.64 -9.02
C ARG A 165 0.20 10.91 -8.43
N PRO A 166 1.20 11.51 -9.09
CA PRO A 166 1.73 12.81 -8.69
C PRO A 166 0.65 13.89 -8.59
N GLY A 167 0.83 14.83 -7.65
CA GLY A 167 -0.09 15.96 -7.46
C GLY A 167 -0.01 16.59 -6.08
N THR A 168 -1.01 17.38 -5.71
CA THR A 168 -1.20 17.78 -4.31
C THR A 168 -1.69 16.58 -3.51
N LEU A 169 -1.09 16.30 -2.36
CA LEU A 169 -1.56 15.23 -1.48
C LEU A 169 -2.95 15.59 -0.96
N SER A 170 -3.91 14.69 -1.14
CA SER A 170 -5.28 14.93 -0.68
C SER A 170 -5.99 13.62 -0.38
N VAL A 171 -6.95 13.68 0.53
CA VAL A 171 -7.82 12.53 0.85
C VAL A 171 -8.58 12.04 -0.38
N HIS A 172 -8.92 12.94 -1.31
CA HIS A 172 -9.57 12.61 -2.59
C HIS A 172 -8.64 11.98 -3.64
N GLY A 173 -7.33 12.09 -3.46
CA GLY A 173 -6.34 11.52 -4.36
C GLY A 173 -5.92 10.11 -3.97
N MET A 174 -6.45 9.59 -2.87
CA MET A 174 -6.22 8.24 -2.38
C MET A 174 -6.86 7.23 -3.34
N ASP A 175 -6.04 6.37 -3.92
CA ASP A 175 -6.46 5.46 -4.99
C ASP A 175 -5.76 4.09 -4.94
N HIS A 176 -4.96 3.82 -3.90
CA HIS A 176 -4.19 2.60 -3.77
C HIS A 176 -3.94 2.24 -2.30
N ALA A 177 -3.85 0.94 -2.01
CA ALA A 177 -3.56 0.40 -0.69
C ALA A 177 -2.25 -0.39 -0.67
N ILE A 178 -1.51 -0.28 0.44
CA ILE A 178 -0.25 -0.99 0.65
C ILE A 178 -0.11 -1.45 2.11
N GLY A 179 0.63 -2.53 2.33
CA GLY A 179 1.14 -2.89 3.64
C GLY A 179 2.50 -2.22 3.90
N ILE A 180 2.79 -1.93 5.16
CA ILE A 180 4.06 -1.39 5.60
C ILE A 180 4.61 -2.26 6.74
N TYR A 181 5.91 -2.53 6.69
CA TYR A 181 6.66 -3.23 7.72
C TYR A 181 7.77 -2.32 8.26
N THR A 182 7.79 -2.12 9.58
CA THR A 182 8.84 -1.39 10.32
C THR A 182 9.82 -2.38 10.94
N SER A 183 11.04 -2.39 10.40
CA SER A 183 12.10 -3.27 10.90
C SER A 183 12.65 -2.88 12.27
N SER A 184 13.38 -3.79 12.91
CA SER A 184 14.03 -3.57 14.20
C SER A 184 15.03 -2.40 14.21
N THR A 185 15.51 -1.95 13.04
CA THR A 185 16.33 -0.74 12.90
C THR A 185 15.50 0.54 12.70
N GLY A 186 14.18 0.45 12.77
CA GLY A 186 13.24 1.54 12.49
C GLY A 186 13.04 1.84 10.99
N ARG A 187 13.64 1.06 10.08
CA ARG A 187 13.49 1.28 8.63
C ARG A 187 12.19 0.67 8.15
N ARG A 188 11.43 1.43 7.35
CA ARG A 188 10.14 1.02 6.80
C ARG A 188 10.24 0.47 5.38
N TRP A 189 9.40 -0.52 5.11
CA TRP A 189 9.32 -1.22 3.83
C TRP A 189 7.88 -1.40 3.44
N ILE A 190 7.60 -1.22 2.16
CA ILE A 190 6.32 -1.53 1.55
C ILE A 190 6.27 -3.02 1.26
N ILE A 191 5.15 -3.67 1.60
CA ILE A 191 4.86 -5.08 1.33
C ILE A 191 3.45 -5.20 0.74
N GLY A 192 3.21 -6.24 -0.07
CA GLY A 192 1.88 -6.47 -0.64
C GLY A 192 1.42 -5.36 -1.57
N ASP A 193 2.35 -4.72 -2.27
CA ASP A 193 2.04 -3.67 -3.27
C ASP A 193 1.76 -4.33 -4.62
N THR A 194 0.59 -4.07 -5.21
CA THR A 194 0.25 -4.60 -6.55
C THR A 194 1.14 -4.01 -7.64
N PHE A 195 1.75 -2.83 -7.43
CA PHE A 195 2.63 -2.19 -8.42
C PHE A 195 4.05 -2.73 -8.42
N GLY A 196 4.52 -3.38 -7.35
CA GLY A 196 5.94 -3.72 -7.26
C GLY A 196 6.31 -4.66 -6.13
N PRO A 197 7.51 -5.27 -6.21
CA PRO A 197 8.03 -6.09 -5.11
C PRO A 197 8.29 -5.21 -3.88
N MET A 198 8.45 -5.85 -2.73
CA MET A 198 8.86 -5.21 -1.49
C MET A 198 10.02 -4.23 -1.70
N ARG A 199 9.82 -2.97 -1.26
CA ARG A 199 10.77 -1.87 -1.44
C ARG A 199 10.77 -0.94 -0.21
N PRO A 200 11.82 -0.13 0.01
CA PRO A 200 11.81 0.86 1.08
C PRO A 200 10.69 1.87 0.91
N VAL A 201 10.14 2.36 2.02
CA VAL A 201 9.38 3.62 2.00
C VAL A 201 10.38 4.77 1.79
N ASP A 202 10.05 5.69 0.90
CA ASP A 202 10.87 6.84 0.53
C ASP A 202 10.02 8.12 0.43
N GLU A 203 10.65 9.23 0.03
CA GLU A 203 10.00 10.54 -0.10
C GLU A 203 8.93 10.57 -1.22
N GLU A 204 8.98 9.63 -2.16
CA GLU A 204 7.99 9.50 -3.23
C GLU A 204 6.76 8.69 -2.79
N THR A 205 6.82 8.06 -1.61
CA THR A 205 5.70 7.30 -1.06
C THR A 205 4.68 8.25 -0.45
N ARG A 206 3.61 8.51 -1.19
CA ARG A 206 2.59 9.52 -0.89
C ARG A 206 1.47 8.97 -0.01
N ILE A 207 1.78 8.78 1.27
CA ILE A 207 0.83 8.22 2.24
C ILE A 207 -0.19 9.29 2.62
N VAL A 208 -1.47 8.96 2.42
CA VAL A 208 -2.61 9.83 2.71
C VAL A 208 -3.20 9.47 4.06
N MET A 209 -3.36 8.18 4.32
CA MET A 209 -3.91 7.64 5.57
C MET A 209 -3.09 6.45 6.05
N TRP A 210 -2.94 6.36 7.37
CA TRP A 210 -2.14 5.35 8.04
C TRP A 210 -3.00 4.66 9.09
N PHE A 211 -2.93 3.33 9.12
CA PHE A 211 -3.62 2.51 10.10
C PHE A 211 -2.60 1.58 10.76
N ASP A 212 -2.33 1.84 12.03
CA ASP A 212 -1.54 0.93 12.86
C ASP A 212 -2.32 -0.39 13.00
N MET A 213 -1.67 -1.52 12.74
CA MET A 213 -2.34 -2.81 12.87
C MET A 213 -2.75 -3.07 14.33
N GLU A 214 -2.00 -2.66 15.35
CA GLU A 214 -2.46 -2.79 16.74
C GLU A 214 -3.78 -2.04 16.98
N GLU A 215 -3.97 -0.87 16.36
CA GLU A 215 -5.19 -0.08 16.47
C GLU A 215 -6.35 -0.65 15.64
N LEU A 216 -6.07 -1.11 14.41
CA LEU A 216 -7.04 -1.80 13.54
C LEU A 216 -7.64 -3.03 14.20
N LEU A 217 -6.82 -3.73 14.99
CA LEU A 217 -7.16 -5.01 15.63
C LEU A 217 -7.83 -4.83 17.01
N MET A 218 -8.02 -3.60 17.49
CA MET A 218 -8.77 -3.36 18.72
C MET A 218 -10.27 -3.69 18.54
N PRO A 219 -10.96 -4.22 19.56
CA PRO A 219 -12.37 -4.65 19.47
C PRO A 219 -13.39 -3.53 19.19
N ALA A 220 -12.98 -2.27 19.24
CA ALA A 220 -13.78 -1.11 18.83
C ALA A 220 -12.85 -0.05 18.18
N PRO A 221 -12.40 -0.28 16.95
CA PRO A 221 -11.39 0.58 16.34
C PRO A 221 -11.92 2.00 16.14
N LEU A 222 -11.12 3.01 16.48
CA LEU A 222 -11.47 4.42 16.26
C LEU A 222 -11.73 4.71 14.78
N TRP A 223 -11.10 3.98 13.86
CA TRP A 223 -11.31 4.14 12.42
C TRP A 223 -12.76 3.79 11.97
N ARG A 224 -13.44 2.83 12.61
CA ARG A 224 -14.88 2.56 12.33
C ARG A 224 -15.72 3.80 12.59
N THR A 225 -15.34 4.56 13.62
CA THR A 225 -15.98 5.83 13.97
C THR A 225 -15.56 6.96 13.02
N MET A 226 -14.30 6.99 12.57
CA MET A 226 -13.81 8.01 11.63
C MET A 226 -14.43 7.88 10.23
N LEU A 227 -14.59 6.67 9.69
CA LEU A 227 -15.26 6.46 8.40
C LEU A 227 -16.77 6.74 8.49
N SER A 228 -17.45 6.29 9.55
CA SER A 228 -18.89 6.58 9.74
C SER A 228 -19.22 8.07 9.92
N ARG A 229 -18.25 8.89 10.38
CA ARG A 229 -18.42 10.35 10.51
C ARG A 229 -18.14 11.10 9.23
N ALA A 230 -17.38 10.50 8.32
CA ALA A 230 -17.13 11.08 7.00
C ALA A 230 -18.32 10.94 6.04
N GLU A 231 -19.34 10.15 6.40
CA GLU A 231 -20.63 10.08 5.71
C GLU A 231 -21.61 11.20 6.13
N LEU A 232 -21.28 11.99 7.15
CA LEU A 232 -22.22 12.92 7.80
C LEU A 232 -21.91 14.42 7.61
N ASP A 233 -20.87 14.78 6.86
CA ASP A 233 -20.48 16.17 6.52
C ASP A 233 -20.31 16.38 5.00
#